data_AF-X7S316-F1
#
_entry.id   AF-X7S316-F1
#
_cell.length_a   1.000
_cell.length_b   1.000
_cell.length_c   1.000
_cell.angle_alpha   90.00
_cell.angle_beta   90.00
_cell.angle_gamma   90.00
#
_symmetry.space_group_name_H-M   'P 1'
#
loop_
_entity.id
_entity.type
_entity.pdbx_description
1 polymer ?
#
loop_
_entity_poly.entity_id
_entity_poly.type
_entity_poly.pdbx_seq_one_letter_code
_entity_poly.pdbx_strand_id
1 'polypeptide(L)'
;MNNSSYVENCFFIKNKKKFFSYEKVITVKEAIELCKDKKLSIYNFDFCGDENFDEEKFLNLKINSYDCFKLGLEGESSRGFEFFYDNKNKNYIVRILTPSTKEDWLLALEYSKVLAEKMKADIIYEKKEIYTVDTIKKFDYKNDTIRTLKEFKNILSDPNDQPRTIMLNGIHRTVIFNEKICDDILNEIDPVQAFDSFLKPLQYIEEAINLEQNITILTNEKTGKDTLLGIYILGTGMKVILPYSKIPVLEDESLLTNEILEKIEWGIFLDFVSDKSKKDLSMLIKYADFITNLPKDKYKKLDGAYMLLDELTVDEMFDIYKKSERVNL
;
A
#
# COMPACT_ATOMS: atom_id res chain seq x y z
N MET A 1 6.76 13.82 -7.85
CA MET A 1 7.32 14.09 -6.51
C MET A 1 6.31 13.64 -5.48
N ASN A 2 6.34 12.35 -5.16
CA ASN A 2 5.55 11.79 -4.07
C ASN A 2 6.13 12.21 -2.72
N ASN A 3 5.55 13.27 -2.13
CA ASN A 3 5.82 13.63 -0.74
C ASN A 3 5.10 12.63 0.16
N SER A 4 5.82 11.71 0.79
CA SER A 4 5.30 10.88 1.87
C SER A 4 4.99 11.76 3.09
N SER A 5 3.81 12.39 3.05
CA SER A 5 3.32 13.37 4.04
C SER A 5 2.72 12.71 5.28
N TYR A 6 3.27 11.57 5.69
CA TYR A 6 2.78 10.87 6.87
C TYR A 6 3.40 11.46 8.13
N VAL A 7 2.60 11.59 9.19
CA VAL A 7 3.16 11.74 10.52
C VAL A 7 3.36 10.35 11.12
N GLU A 8 4.59 10.08 11.51
CA GLU A 8 4.95 8.90 12.27
C GLU A 8 4.60 9.11 13.74
N ASN A 9 4.06 8.07 14.40
CA ASN A 9 3.88 8.05 15.83
C ASN A 9 4.63 6.86 16.42
N CYS A 10 5.72 7.14 17.14
CA CYS A 10 6.57 6.11 17.73
C CYS A 10 6.34 5.92 19.23
N PHE A 11 6.13 4.66 19.63
CA PHE A 11 6.10 4.21 21.01
C PHE A 11 7.35 3.37 21.31
N PHE A 12 8.18 3.87 22.22
CA PHE A 12 9.44 3.26 22.63
C PHE A 12 9.25 2.48 23.93
N ILE A 13 9.55 1.18 23.90
CA ILE A 13 9.52 0.29 25.06
C ILE A 13 10.93 -0.23 25.33
N LYS A 14 11.47 0.09 26.50
CA LYS A 14 12.83 -0.35 26.87
C LYS A 14 12.89 -1.86 26.95
N ASN A 15 13.91 -2.48 26.38
CA ASN A 15 14.15 -3.90 26.60
C ASN A 15 14.41 -4.16 28.09
N LYS A 16 13.98 -5.32 28.58
CA LYS A 16 14.07 -5.66 30.00
C LYS A 16 15.52 -5.77 30.44
N LYS A 17 15.90 -5.01 31.46
CA LYS A 17 17.23 -5.06 32.05
C LYS A 17 17.40 -6.33 32.90
N LYS A 18 18.54 -7.01 32.75
CA LYS A 18 19.05 -8.10 33.59
C LYS A 18 20.26 -7.58 34.39
N PHE A 19 20.75 -8.38 35.35
CA PHE A 19 21.83 -7.97 36.28
C PHE A 19 23.06 -7.37 35.58
N PHE A 20 23.48 -7.91 34.43
CA PHE A 20 24.66 -7.45 33.67
C PHE A 20 24.39 -7.15 32.19
N SER A 21 23.14 -7.27 31.74
CA SER A 21 22.81 -7.17 30.32
C SER A 21 21.32 -6.86 30.10
N TYR A 22 20.84 -6.96 28.87
CA TYR A 22 19.41 -6.94 28.54
C TYR A 22 18.91 -8.34 28.24
N GLU A 23 17.59 -8.55 28.34
CA GLU A 23 16.91 -9.71 27.78
C GLU A 23 17.25 -9.87 26.29
N LYS A 24 17.28 -11.12 25.82
CA LYS A 24 17.47 -11.40 24.39
C LYS A 24 16.34 -10.69 23.62
N VAL A 25 16.72 -10.13 22.47
CA VAL A 25 15.75 -9.58 21.51
C VAL A 25 14.79 -10.69 21.11
N ILE A 26 13.48 -10.39 21.11
CA ILE A 26 12.46 -11.39 20.76
C ILE A 26 12.59 -11.86 19.32
N THR A 27 12.12 -13.07 19.05
CA THR A 27 12.07 -13.62 17.69
C THR A 27 10.88 -13.06 16.89
N VAL A 28 10.89 -13.29 15.57
CA VAL A 28 9.75 -12.99 14.70
C VAL A 28 8.49 -13.73 15.18
N LYS A 29 8.61 -15.01 15.53
CA LYS A 29 7.52 -15.78 16.11
C LYS A 29 6.95 -15.15 17.39
N GLU A 30 7.83 -14.76 18.31
CA GLU A 30 7.40 -14.12 19.56
C GLU A 30 6.74 -12.75 19.32
N ALA A 31 7.08 -12.06 18.23
CA ALA A 31 6.46 -10.80 17.85
C ALA A 31 5.02 -11.00 17.35
N ILE A 32 4.81 -11.92 16.40
CA ILE A 32 3.46 -12.18 15.85
C ILE A 32 2.52 -12.87 16.87
N GLU A 33 3.07 -13.65 17.81
CA GLU A 33 2.31 -14.32 18.88
C GLU A 33 2.17 -13.47 20.16
N LEU A 34 2.66 -12.21 20.15
CA LEU A 34 2.70 -11.39 21.36
C LEU A 34 1.29 -11.13 21.94
N CYS A 35 0.35 -10.75 21.07
CA CYS A 35 -1.06 -10.63 21.40
C CYS A 35 -1.74 -11.98 21.18
N LYS A 36 -1.81 -12.83 22.22
CA LYS A 36 -2.20 -14.25 22.10
C LYS A 36 -3.60 -14.52 21.55
N ASP A 37 -4.50 -13.55 21.67
CA ASP A 37 -5.87 -13.59 21.17
C ASP A 37 -5.99 -13.11 19.71
N LYS A 38 -4.88 -12.65 19.12
CA LYS A 38 -4.80 -12.04 17.79
C LYS A 38 -3.84 -12.84 16.90
N LYS A 39 -4.26 -13.12 15.68
CA LYS A 39 -3.44 -13.82 14.68
C LYS A 39 -2.75 -12.79 13.78
N LEU A 40 -1.63 -12.23 14.24
CA LEU A 40 -0.92 -11.21 13.47
C LEU A 40 -0.19 -11.83 12.28
N SER A 41 -0.27 -11.13 11.15
CA SER A 41 0.45 -11.43 9.92
C SER A 41 1.50 -10.35 9.62
N ILE A 42 2.48 -10.69 8.79
CA ILE A 42 3.54 -9.78 8.31
C ILE A 42 3.23 -9.38 6.86
N TYR A 43 3.23 -8.08 6.56
CA TYR A 43 2.76 -7.53 5.28
C TYR A 43 3.83 -6.78 4.46
N ASN A 44 5.09 -6.79 4.89
CA ASN A 44 6.20 -6.15 4.16
C ASN A 44 7.28 -7.13 3.71
N PHE A 45 6.95 -8.43 3.70
CA PHE A 45 7.80 -9.49 3.18
C PHE A 45 6.96 -10.30 2.22
N ASP A 46 7.44 -10.44 0.99
CA ASP A 46 6.87 -11.36 0.03
C ASP A 46 7.56 -12.72 0.18
N PHE A 47 6.80 -13.70 0.66
CA PHE A 47 7.27 -15.08 0.79
C PHE A 47 6.83 -15.94 -0.40
N CYS A 48 5.96 -15.39 -1.27
CA CYS A 48 5.41 -16.09 -2.42
C CYS A 48 6.40 -16.01 -3.59
N GLY A 49 7.12 -17.11 -3.86
CA GLY A 49 7.98 -17.24 -5.04
C GLY A 49 9.45 -17.55 -4.74
N ASP A 50 9.88 -17.51 -3.47
CA ASP A 50 11.19 -18.01 -3.08
C ASP A 50 11.08 -19.49 -2.69
N GLU A 51 11.39 -20.39 -3.63
CA GLU A 51 11.43 -21.84 -3.41
C GLU A 51 12.39 -22.27 -2.28
N ASN A 52 13.32 -21.38 -1.88
CA ASN A 52 14.28 -21.62 -0.80
C ASN A 52 13.88 -20.97 0.53
N PHE A 53 12.69 -20.37 0.61
CA PHE A 53 12.23 -19.75 1.85
C PHE A 53 11.96 -20.82 2.91
N ASP A 54 12.68 -20.72 4.03
CA ASP A 54 12.53 -21.57 5.19
C ASP A 54 11.78 -20.79 6.28
N GLU A 55 10.47 -21.05 6.39
CA GLU A 55 9.57 -20.37 7.32
C GLU A 55 9.99 -20.60 8.78
N GLU A 56 10.39 -21.82 9.16
CA GLU A 56 10.79 -22.12 10.53
C GLU A 56 12.06 -21.35 10.90
N LYS A 57 13.03 -21.31 9.99
CA LYS A 57 14.25 -20.52 10.17
C LYS A 57 13.93 -19.03 10.29
N PHE A 58 13.05 -18.50 9.43
CA PHE A 58 12.63 -17.10 9.47
C PHE A 58 11.94 -16.74 10.80
N LEU A 59 10.98 -17.55 11.24
CA LEU A 59 10.25 -17.36 12.50
C LEU A 59 11.16 -17.38 13.74
N ASN A 60 12.29 -18.09 13.66
CA ASN A 60 13.30 -18.17 14.71
C ASN A 60 14.36 -17.03 14.65
N LEU A 61 14.37 -16.20 13.61
CA LEU A 61 15.21 -15.00 13.57
C LEU A 61 14.78 -13.99 14.62
N LYS A 62 15.72 -13.17 15.07
CA LYS A 62 15.41 -12.04 15.95
C LYS A 62 14.84 -10.90 15.13
N ILE A 63 13.96 -10.10 15.73
CA ILE A 63 13.39 -8.95 15.02
C ILE A 63 14.43 -7.89 14.64
N ASN A 64 15.63 -7.90 15.22
CA ASN A 64 16.71 -6.99 14.84
C ASN A 64 17.57 -7.53 13.67
N SER A 65 17.14 -8.62 13.03
CA SER A 65 17.72 -9.14 11.78
C SER A 65 17.22 -8.40 10.54
N TYR A 66 16.14 -7.64 10.66
CA TYR A 66 15.57 -6.79 9.62
C TYR A 66 15.28 -5.40 10.16
N ASP A 67 15.17 -4.43 9.26
CA ASP A 67 14.96 -3.03 9.64
C ASP A 67 13.56 -2.78 10.23
N CYS A 68 12.55 -3.47 9.70
CA CYS A 68 11.16 -3.27 10.09
C CYS A 68 10.27 -4.47 9.73
N PHE A 69 9.29 -4.75 10.58
CA PHE A 69 8.18 -5.65 10.30
C PHE A 69 6.87 -4.86 10.29
N LYS A 70 6.09 -4.96 9.21
CA LYS A 70 4.74 -4.43 9.12
C LYS A 70 3.76 -5.51 9.59
N LEU A 71 3.14 -5.30 10.75
CA LEU A 71 2.22 -6.23 11.39
C LEU A 71 0.78 -5.75 11.25
N GLY A 72 -0.15 -6.67 11.05
CA GLY A 72 -1.59 -6.37 10.96
C GLY A 72 -2.46 -7.60 11.21
N LEU A 73 -3.76 -7.37 11.24
CA LEU A 73 -4.79 -8.42 11.29
C LEU A 73 -5.51 -8.54 9.95
N GLU A 74 -5.49 -9.73 9.36
CA GLU A 74 -6.22 -10.00 8.12
C GLU A 74 -7.73 -9.76 8.30
N GLY A 75 -8.38 -9.12 7.32
CA GLY A 75 -9.78 -8.68 7.39
C GLY A 75 -10.07 -7.47 8.32
N GLU A 76 -9.12 -7.03 9.14
CA GLU A 76 -9.31 -5.91 10.07
C GLU A 76 -8.43 -4.70 9.78
N SER A 77 -7.12 -4.92 9.61
CA SER A 77 -6.12 -3.86 9.43
C SER A 77 -6.17 -3.26 8.04
N SER A 78 -6.19 -1.94 7.93
CA SER A 78 -6.05 -1.30 6.61
C SER A 78 -4.60 -0.96 6.28
N ARG A 79 -3.83 -0.60 7.30
CA ARG A 79 -2.40 -0.28 7.17
C ARG A 79 -1.52 -1.10 8.10
N GLY A 80 -2.06 -1.62 9.20
CA GLY A 80 -1.28 -2.22 10.26
C GLY A 80 -0.40 -1.20 10.99
N PHE A 81 0.67 -1.71 11.60
CA PHE A 81 1.70 -0.91 12.26
C PHE A 81 3.07 -1.52 12.02
N GLU A 82 4.11 -0.77 12.31
CA GLU A 82 5.49 -1.16 12.12
C GLU A 82 6.15 -1.49 13.45
N PHE A 83 6.99 -2.53 13.43
CA PHE A 83 7.66 -3.05 14.61
C PHE A 83 9.14 -3.34 14.34
N PHE A 84 10.01 -2.78 15.16
CA PHE A 84 11.45 -2.95 15.01
C PHE A 84 12.21 -2.74 16.33
N TYR A 85 13.51 -3.02 16.30
CA TYR A 85 14.38 -2.94 17.47
C TYR A 85 15.58 -2.03 17.24
N ASP A 86 15.71 -1.01 18.07
CA ASP A 86 16.87 -0.15 18.11
C ASP A 86 18.01 -0.82 18.91
N ASN A 87 19.00 -1.32 18.18
CA ASN A 87 20.19 -1.94 18.76
C ASN A 87 21.04 -0.99 19.61
N LYS A 88 21.06 0.31 19.31
CA LYS A 88 21.87 1.30 20.03
C LYS A 88 21.21 1.63 21.36
N ASN A 89 19.92 1.98 21.32
CA ASN A 89 19.18 2.39 22.51
C ASN A 89 18.60 1.21 23.29
N LYS A 90 18.63 -0.01 22.75
CA LYS A 90 18.05 -1.21 23.37
C LYS A 90 16.55 -1.08 23.62
N ASN A 91 15.84 -0.50 22.65
CA ASN A 91 14.40 -0.27 22.71
C ASN A 91 13.71 -1.05 21.60
N TYR A 92 12.53 -1.57 21.91
CA TYR A 92 11.54 -1.92 20.92
C TYR A 92 10.77 -0.68 20.50
N ILE A 93 10.42 -0.59 19.23
CA ILE A 93 9.69 0.55 18.66
C ILE A 93 8.45 0.00 17.96
N VAL A 94 7.30 0.50 18.38
CA VAL A 94 6.02 0.33 17.69
C VAL A 94 5.72 1.66 17.02
N ARG A 95 5.70 1.68 15.69
CA ARG A 95 5.45 2.88 14.89
C ARG A 95 4.13 2.73 14.14
N ILE A 96 3.30 3.75 14.21
CA ILE A 96 2.08 3.83 13.39
C ILE A 96 2.12 5.09 12.53
N LEU A 97 1.92 4.89 11.23
CA LEU A 97 1.86 5.98 10.27
C LEU A 97 0.45 6.58 10.27
N THR A 98 0.33 7.89 10.10
CA THR A 98 -0.98 8.56 10.06
C THR A 98 -1.26 9.15 8.68
N PRO A 99 -2.54 9.19 8.25
CA PRO A 99 -3.71 8.69 8.96
C PRO A 99 -3.77 7.14 8.94
N SER A 100 -4.22 6.54 10.04
CA SER A 100 -4.45 5.08 10.15
C SER A 100 -5.85 4.85 10.69
N THR A 101 -6.39 3.68 10.40
CA THR A 101 -7.76 3.35 10.84
C THR A 101 -7.82 3.21 12.35
N LYS A 102 -9.01 3.35 12.91
CA LYS A 102 -9.25 3.06 14.33
C LYS A 102 -8.72 1.68 14.72
N GLU A 103 -9.01 0.66 13.92
CA GLU A 103 -8.56 -0.72 14.18
C GLU A 103 -7.04 -0.81 14.23
N ASP A 104 -6.33 -0.20 13.28
CA ASP A 104 -4.86 -0.16 13.26
C ASP A 104 -4.28 0.53 14.50
N TRP A 105 -4.88 1.66 14.91
CA TRP A 105 -4.51 2.37 16.13
C TRP A 105 -4.71 1.55 17.39
N LEU A 106 -5.90 0.97 17.56
CA LEU A 106 -6.20 0.12 18.72
C LEU A 106 -5.29 -1.11 18.76
N LEU A 107 -4.96 -1.67 17.60
CA LEU A 107 -4.04 -2.78 17.50
C LEU A 107 -2.63 -2.39 17.96
N ALA A 108 -2.08 -1.28 17.44
CA ALA A 108 -0.75 -0.81 17.82
C ALA A 108 -0.66 -0.48 19.32
N LEU A 109 -1.68 0.19 19.88
CA LEU A 109 -1.73 0.55 21.31
C LEU A 109 -1.80 -0.69 22.21
N GLU A 110 -2.64 -1.68 21.86
CA GLU A 110 -2.69 -2.94 22.61
C GLU A 110 -1.36 -3.71 22.48
N TYR A 111 -0.75 -3.73 21.30
CA TYR A 111 0.55 -4.36 21.10
C TYR A 111 1.65 -3.70 21.95
N SER A 112 1.70 -2.36 21.98
CA SER A 112 2.61 -1.60 22.86
C SER A 112 2.38 -1.92 24.34
N LYS A 113 1.11 -2.05 24.75
CA LYS A 113 0.73 -2.42 26.12
C LYS A 113 1.27 -3.81 26.50
N VAL A 114 0.98 -4.84 25.69
CA VAL A 114 1.42 -6.21 25.97
C VAL A 114 2.95 -6.32 25.94
N LEU A 115 3.60 -5.59 25.03
CA LEU A 115 5.06 -5.52 24.98
C LEU A 115 5.65 -4.90 26.24
N ALA A 116 5.08 -3.79 26.71
CA ALA A 116 5.48 -3.12 27.94
C ALA A 116 5.33 -4.02 29.17
N GLU A 117 4.24 -4.79 29.27
CA GLU A 117 4.03 -5.81 30.30
C GLU A 117 5.14 -6.88 30.27
N LYS A 118 5.45 -7.44 29.10
CA LYS A 118 6.51 -8.45 28.92
C LYS A 118 7.88 -7.90 29.35
N MET A 119 8.18 -6.66 28.95
CA MET A 119 9.46 -6.02 29.22
C MET A 119 9.57 -5.40 30.62
N LYS A 120 8.45 -5.26 31.35
CA LYS A 120 8.36 -4.54 32.62
C LYS A 120 8.92 -3.12 32.49
N ALA A 121 8.49 -2.41 31.45
CA ALA A 121 8.97 -1.08 31.12
C ALA A 121 7.78 -0.14 30.83
N ASP A 122 7.99 1.16 31.01
CA ASP A 122 7.04 2.17 30.56
C ASP A 122 7.05 2.29 29.02
N ILE A 123 5.98 2.90 28.49
CA ILE A 123 5.84 3.24 27.09
C ILE A 123 6.15 4.73 26.94
N ILE A 124 7.25 5.05 26.27
CA ILE A 124 7.63 6.43 25.99
C ILE A 124 7.12 6.78 24.60
N TYR A 125 6.23 7.75 24.48
CA TYR A 125 5.82 8.28 23.19
C TYR A 125 6.87 9.29 22.69
N GLU A 126 7.06 9.42 21.37
CA GLU A 126 8.08 10.27 20.76
C GLU A 126 8.04 11.74 21.21
N LYS A 127 6.84 12.25 21.55
CA LYS A 127 6.64 13.60 22.11
C LYS A 127 7.03 13.70 23.58
N LYS A 128 7.75 12.69 24.10
CA LYS A 128 8.26 12.53 25.47
C LYS A 128 7.19 12.36 26.55
N GLU A 129 5.95 12.08 26.15
CA GLU A 129 4.91 11.66 27.06
C GLU A 129 5.15 10.21 27.49
N ILE A 130 4.88 9.92 28.77
CA ILE A 130 5.08 8.59 29.34
C ILE A 130 3.71 7.98 29.62
N TYR A 131 3.49 6.79 29.07
CA TYR A 131 2.30 5.99 29.27
C TYR A 131 2.66 4.72 30.04
N THR A 132 1.76 4.31 30.93
CA THR A 132 1.77 2.99 31.55
C THR A 132 0.83 2.06 30.78
N VAL A 133 0.89 0.78 31.14
CA VAL A 133 -0.06 -0.26 30.69
C VAL A 133 -1.52 0.17 30.87
N ASP A 134 -1.82 0.94 31.92
CA ASP A 134 -3.18 1.39 32.22
C ASP A 134 -3.58 2.68 31.49
N THR A 135 -2.62 3.55 31.17
CA THR A 135 -2.92 4.87 30.58
C THR A 135 -2.87 4.89 29.07
N ILE A 136 -2.13 3.98 28.42
CA ILE A 136 -1.96 3.95 26.96
C ILE A 136 -3.30 3.80 26.20
N LYS A 137 -4.29 3.12 26.77
CA LYS A 137 -5.65 3.00 26.20
C LYS A 137 -6.41 4.32 26.07
N LYS A 138 -5.92 5.40 26.70
CA LYS A 138 -6.52 6.74 26.63
C LYS A 138 -5.82 7.65 25.60
N PHE A 139 -4.84 7.12 24.86
CA PHE A 139 -4.15 7.87 23.80
C PHE A 139 -5.16 8.39 22.78
N ASP A 140 -5.12 9.69 22.50
CA ASP A 140 -6.06 10.36 21.61
C ASP A 140 -5.56 10.35 20.17
N TYR A 141 -5.74 9.20 19.51
CA TYR A 141 -5.32 9.02 18.11
C TYR A 141 -6.21 9.76 17.10
N LYS A 142 -7.43 10.15 17.47
CA LYS A 142 -8.41 10.74 16.56
C LYS A 142 -7.92 12.08 16.02
N ASN A 143 -7.30 12.88 16.89
CA ASN A 143 -6.74 14.17 16.53
C ASN A 143 -5.63 14.04 15.48
N ASP A 144 -4.79 13.01 15.56
CA ASP A 144 -3.76 12.77 14.56
C ASP A 144 -4.36 12.39 13.20
N THR A 145 -5.36 11.50 13.15
CA THR A 145 -6.06 11.17 11.89
C THR A 145 -6.66 12.42 11.24
N ILE A 146 -7.38 13.25 11.98
CA ILE A 146 -8.01 14.47 11.44
C ILE A 146 -6.96 15.49 11.00
N ARG A 147 -5.90 15.69 11.78
CA ARG A 147 -4.83 16.64 11.44
C ARG A 147 -4.14 16.23 10.15
N THR A 148 -3.77 14.96 10.00
CA THR A 148 -3.09 14.50 8.78
C THR A 148 -4.00 14.57 7.56
N LEU A 149 -5.31 14.29 7.68
CA LEU A 149 -6.25 14.48 6.57
C LEU A 149 -6.35 15.95 6.13
N LYS A 150 -6.28 16.90 7.08
CA LYS A 150 -6.21 18.34 6.75
C LYS A 150 -4.89 18.71 6.07
N GLU A 151 -3.78 18.13 6.50
CA GLU A 151 -2.48 18.30 5.85
C GLU A 151 -2.50 17.76 4.42
N PHE A 152 -3.10 16.57 4.21
CA PHE A 152 -3.31 16.01 2.87
C PHE A 152 -4.09 16.97 1.99
N LYS A 153 -5.23 17.47 2.47
CA LYS A 153 -6.02 18.46 1.75
C LYS A 153 -5.20 19.69 1.38
N ASN A 154 -4.50 20.30 2.34
CA ASN A 154 -3.70 21.50 2.10
C ASN A 154 -2.61 21.27 1.03
N ILE A 155 -1.97 20.11 1.05
CA ILE A 155 -0.99 19.72 0.03
C ILE A 155 -1.67 19.60 -1.34
N LEU A 156 -2.83 18.93 -1.42
CA LEU A 156 -3.55 18.66 -2.66
C LEU A 156 -4.20 19.91 -3.28
N SER A 157 -4.58 20.89 -2.46
CA SER A 157 -5.20 22.15 -2.90
C SER A 157 -4.19 23.24 -3.32
N ASP A 158 -2.87 22.99 -3.25
CA ASP A 158 -1.85 23.98 -3.60
C ASP A 158 -1.84 24.27 -5.13
N PRO A 159 -2.18 25.50 -5.57
CA PRO A 159 -2.31 25.81 -6.99
C PRO A 159 -0.96 25.89 -7.72
N ASN A 160 0.17 25.96 -6.99
CA ASN A 160 1.48 26.16 -7.60
C ASN A 160 2.17 24.86 -8.03
N ASP A 161 1.59 23.70 -7.74
CA ASP A 161 2.26 22.40 -7.87
C ASP A 161 1.29 21.25 -8.20
N GLN A 162 0.33 21.51 -9.09
CA GLN A 162 -0.58 20.47 -9.59
C GLN A 162 0.00 19.72 -10.80
N PRO A 163 -0.31 18.42 -10.97
CA PRO A 163 -1.18 17.59 -10.12
C PRO A 163 -0.42 16.91 -8.97
N ARG A 164 -0.88 17.10 -7.71
CA ARG A 164 -0.45 16.28 -6.58
C ARG A 164 -1.43 15.14 -6.35
N THR A 165 -0.89 13.97 -6.02
CA THR A 165 -1.64 12.88 -5.40
C THR A 165 -0.92 12.48 -4.12
N ILE A 166 -1.66 11.94 -3.15
CA ILE A 166 -1.05 11.39 -1.94
C ILE A 166 -1.29 9.89 -1.94
N MET A 167 -0.20 9.14 -2.00
CA MET A 167 -0.23 7.70 -1.84
C MET A 167 -0.41 7.38 -0.36
N LEU A 168 -1.19 6.35 -0.05
CA LEU A 168 -1.31 5.78 1.27
C LEU A 168 -1.12 4.27 1.16
N ASN A 169 0.03 3.80 1.64
CA ASN A 169 0.38 2.38 1.55
C ASN A 169 -0.43 1.58 2.59
N GLY A 170 -1.38 0.77 2.11
CA GLY A 170 -2.16 -0.16 2.91
C GLY A 170 -1.49 -1.53 3.05
N ILE A 171 -2.19 -2.51 3.62
CA ILE A 171 -1.68 -3.88 3.76
C ILE A 171 -1.71 -4.67 2.44
N HIS A 172 -2.70 -4.43 1.59
CA HIS A 172 -2.93 -5.16 0.34
C HIS A 172 -2.78 -4.28 -0.89
N ARG A 173 -3.06 -2.98 -0.77
CA ARG A 173 -2.86 -2.02 -1.86
C ARG A 173 -2.62 -0.61 -1.40
N THR A 174 -1.94 0.14 -2.25
CA THR A 174 -1.84 1.60 -2.15
C THR A 174 -3.20 2.23 -2.51
N VAL A 175 -3.62 3.21 -1.71
CA VAL A 175 -4.80 4.02 -1.98
C VAL A 175 -4.37 5.45 -2.29
N ILE A 176 -4.92 6.01 -3.36
CA ILE A 176 -4.57 7.37 -3.80
C ILE A 176 -5.60 8.37 -3.31
N PHE A 177 -5.14 9.39 -2.60
CA PHE A 177 -5.97 10.52 -2.16
C PHE A 177 -5.88 11.68 -3.15
N ASN A 178 -7.04 12.26 -3.45
CA ASN A 178 -7.18 13.54 -4.12
C ASN A 178 -7.97 14.50 -3.22
N GLU A 179 -8.01 15.78 -3.61
CA GLU A 179 -8.67 16.84 -2.83
C GLU A 179 -10.11 16.49 -2.47
N LYS A 180 -10.88 15.96 -3.45
CA LYS A 180 -12.29 15.60 -3.24
C LYS A 180 -12.46 14.52 -2.17
N ILE A 181 -11.63 13.49 -2.16
CA ILE A 181 -11.71 12.42 -1.14
C ILE A 181 -11.44 13.00 0.25
N CYS A 182 -10.44 13.87 0.39
CA CYS A 182 -10.18 14.55 1.64
C CYS A 182 -11.37 15.41 2.08
N ASP A 183 -11.99 16.14 1.16
CA ASP A 183 -13.19 16.94 1.44
C ASP A 183 -14.37 16.10 1.88
N ASP A 184 -14.67 15.03 1.15
CA ASP A 184 -15.78 14.14 1.47
C ASP A 184 -15.62 13.58 2.90
N ILE A 185 -14.42 13.12 3.28
CA ILE A 185 -14.14 12.59 4.62
C ILE A 185 -14.19 13.69 5.69
N LEU A 186 -13.56 14.84 5.46
CA LEU A 186 -13.45 15.91 6.46
C LEU A 186 -14.77 16.65 6.73
N ASN A 187 -15.73 16.60 5.80
CA ASN A 187 -17.05 17.22 5.94
C ASN A 187 -18.08 16.33 6.63
N GLU A 188 -17.76 15.06 6.89
CA GLU A 188 -18.63 14.16 7.65
C GLU A 188 -18.69 14.54 9.13
N ILE A 189 -19.77 14.11 9.81
CA ILE A 189 -19.97 14.34 11.25
C ILE A 189 -18.87 13.68 12.08
N ASP A 190 -18.44 12.49 11.66
CA ASP A 190 -17.30 11.77 12.24
C ASP A 190 -16.27 11.46 11.14
N PRO A 191 -15.31 12.37 10.90
CA PRO A 191 -14.29 12.17 9.88
C PRO A 191 -13.40 10.95 10.11
N VAL A 192 -13.25 10.49 11.36
CA VAL A 192 -12.46 9.28 11.66
C VAL A 192 -13.21 8.06 11.18
N GLN A 193 -14.51 7.97 11.50
CA GLN A 193 -15.35 6.87 11.02
C GLN A 193 -15.49 6.91 9.49
N ALA A 194 -15.61 8.09 8.89
CA ALA A 194 -15.67 8.25 7.44
C ALA A 194 -14.38 7.78 6.75
N PHE A 195 -13.22 8.08 7.33
CA PHE A 195 -11.92 7.57 6.87
C PHE A 195 -11.85 6.05 6.96
N ASP A 196 -12.26 5.46 8.08
CA ASP A 196 -12.28 4.00 8.27
C ASP A 196 -13.18 3.33 7.22
N SER A 197 -14.38 3.88 7.00
CA SER A 197 -15.35 3.38 6.02
C SER A 197 -14.91 3.54 4.57
N PHE A 198 -14.10 4.56 4.27
CA PHE A 198 -13.48 4.72 2.95
C PHE A 198 -12.35 3.73 2.73
N LEU A 199 -11.42 3.63 3.68
CA LEU A 199 -10.16 2.91 3.47
C LEU A 199 -10.31 1.39 3.58
N LYS A 200 -11.09 0.89 4.55
CA LYS A 200 -11.15 -0.55 4.84
C LYS A 200 -11.63 -1.40 3.66
N PRO A 201 -12.74 -1.07 2.97
CA PRO A 201 -13.21 -1.87 1.84
C PRO A 201 -12.20 -1.92 0.69
N LEU A 202 -11.40 -0.87 0.52
CA LEU A 202 -10.40 -0.80 -0.54
C LEU A 202 -9.22 -1.75 -0.30
N GLN A 203 -9.00 -2.23 0.92
CA GLN A 203 -7.93 -3.20 1.20
C GLN A 203 -8.35 -4.64 0.94
N TYR A 204 -9.65 -4.94 0.86
CA TYR A 204 -10.15 -6.32 0.80
C TYR A 204 -11.09 -6.54 -0.40
N ILE A 205 -10.66 -6.08 -1.58
CA ILE A 205 -11.38 -6.31 -2.84
C ILE A 205 -10.97 -7.68 -3.39
N GLU A 206 -11.60 -8.75 -2.90
CA GLU A 206 -11.26 -10.12 -3.27
C GLU A 206 -11.75 -10.51 -4.68
N GLU A 207 -12.79 -9.83 -5.18
CA GLU A 207 -13.38 -10.16 -6.48
C GLU A 207 -12.56 -9.68 -7.69
N ALA A 208 -11.41 -9.03 -7.47
CA ALA A 208 -10.66 -8.39 -8.52
C ALA A 208 -9.14 -8.56 -8.35
N ILE A 209 -8.45 -8.62 -9.48
CA ILE A 209 -6.99 -8.72 -9.54
C ILE A 209 -6.41 -7.31 -9.66
N ASN A 210 -5.50 -6.94 -8.76
CA ASN A 210 -4.72 -5.71 -8.91
C ASN A 210 -3.68 -5.92 -10.02
N LEU A 211 -3.80 -5.19 -11.13
CA LEU A 211 -2.84 -5.37 -12.23
C LEU A 211 -1.52 -4.71 -11.88
N GLU A 212 -0.45 -5.52 -11.91
CA GLU A 212 0.90 -5.05 -11.66
C GLU A 212 1.43 -4.18 -12.80
N GLN A 213 2.09 -3.10 -12.40
CA GLN A 213 2.78 -2.20 -13.31
C GLN A 213 4.13 -2.77 -13.70
N ASN A 214 4.32 -3.08 -14.99
CA ASN A 214 5.57 -3.62 -15.51
C ASN A 214 6.34 -2.54 -16.28
N ILE A 215 7.52 -2.16 -15.79
CA ILE A 215 8.41 -1.23 -16.50
C ILE A 215 9.49 -2.03 -17.23
N THR A 216 9.61 -1.85 -18.54
CA THR A 216 10.60 -2.54 -19.38
C THR A 216 11.18 -1.62 -20.45
N ILE A 217 12.32 -1.99 -21.01
CA ILE A 217 12.90 -1.35 -22.20
C ILE A 217 12.67 -2.26 -23.40
N LEU A 218 12.13 -1.71 -24.49
CA LEU A 218 12.00 -2.40 -25.76
C LEU A 218 12.82 -1.68 -26.82
N THR A 219 13.65 -2.43 -27.54
CA THR A 219 14.45 -1.92 -28.65
C THR A 219 13.74 -2.19 -29.96
N ASN A 220 13.49 -1.14 -30.73
CA ASN A 220 12.97 -1.27 -32.08
C ASN A 220 14.03 -1.91 -32.99
N GLU A 221 13.81 -3.13 -33.46
CA GLU A 221 14.81 -3.87 -34.26
C GLU A 221 15.18 -3.17 -35.57
N LYS A 222 14.27 -2.35 -36.14
CA LYS A 222 14.50 -1.66 -37.42
C LYS A 222 15.26 -0.35 -37.26
N THR A 223 15.01 0.38 -36.18
CA THR A 223 15.58 1.71 -35.94
C THR A 223 16.69 1.71 -34.89
N GLY A 224 16.82 0.63 -34.12
CA GLY A 224 17.72 0.53 -32.97
C GLY A 224 17.33 1.43 -31.79
N LYS A 225 16.14 2.03 -31.82
CA LYS A 225 15.69 2.98 -30.79
C LYS A 225 15.11 2.23 -29.59
N ASP A 226 15.62 2.53 -28.41
CA ASP A 226 15.05 2.07 -27.14
C ASP A 226 13.83 2.91 -26.72
N THR A 227 12.80 2.22 -26.24
CA THR A 227 11.59 2.81 -25.68
C THR A 227 11.38 2.25 -24.29
N LEU A 228 11.28 3.15 -23.30
CA LEU A 228 10.88 2.79 -21.95
C LEU A 228 9.37 2.65 -21.91
N LEU A 229 8.87 1.45 -21.63
CA LEU A 229 7.47 1.11 -21.71
C LEU A 229 6.95 0.67 -20.34
N GLY A 230 5.87 1.31 -19.89
CA GLY A 230 5.06 0.88 -18.76
C GLY A 230 3.86 0.09 -19.27
N ILE A 231 3.67 -1.13 -18.76
CA ILE A 231 2.75 -2.12 -19.33
C ILE A 231 1.87 -2.70 -18.23
N TYR A 232 0.57 -2.84 -18.56
CA TYR A 232 -0.36 -3.71 -17.86
C TYR A 232 -0.75 -4.89 -18.77
N ILE A 233 -1.10 -6.03 -18.18
CA ILE A 233 -1.57 -7.21 -18.90
C ILE A 233 -3.02 -7.49 -18.47
N LEU A 234 -3.94 -7.51 -19.42
CA LEU A 234 -5.36 -7.76 -19.20
C LEU A 234 -5.80 -8.99 -19.99
N GLY A 235 -6.08 -10.08 -19.28
CA GLY A 235 -6.72 -11.26 -19.83
C GLY A 235 -8.24 -11.10 -19.95
N THR A 236 -8.83 -11.80 -20.92
CA THR A 236 -10.28 -11.89 -21.09
C THR A 236 -10.97 -12.48 -19.85
N GLY A 237 -12.13 -11.93 -19.48
CA GLY A 237 -12.93 -12.43 -18.36
C GLY A 237 -12.33 -12.14 -16.97
N MET A 238 -11.33 -11.27 -16.88
CA MET A 238 -10.78 -10.83 -15.61
C MET A 238 -11.50 -9.59 -15.11
N LYS A 239 -11.90 -9.61 -13.84
CA LYS A 239 -12.25 -8.41 -13.09
C LYS A 239 -10.98 -7.85 -12.46
N VAL A 240 -10.69 -6.58 -12.71
CA VAL A 240 -9.36 -6.02 -12.41
C VAL A 240 -9.42 -4.64 -11.76
N ILE A 241 -8.38 -4.31 -11.01
CA ILE A 241 -8.11 -2.96 -10.53
C ILE A 241 -6.93 -2.40 -11.31
N LEU A 242 -7.11 -1.20 -11.87
CA LEU A 242 -6.10 -0.51 -12.67
C LEU A 242 -6.34 1.00 -12.66
N PRO A 243 -5.33 1.81 -13.06
CA PRO A 243 -5.50 3.26 -13.14
C PRO A 243 -6.63 3.67 -14.10
N TYR A 244 -7.31 4.79 -13.83
CA TYR A 244 -8.29 5.37 -14.76
C TYR A 244 -7.76 6.60 -15.52
N SER A 245 -6.58 7.11 -15.14
CA SER A 245 -5.91 8.21 -15.81
C SER A 245 -5.24 7.72 -17.10
N LYS A 246 -5.23 8.54 -18.16
CA LYS A 246 -4.50 8.22 -19.40
C LYS A 246 -3.00 8.04 -19.21
N ILE A 247 -2.46 8.67 -18.16
CA ILE A 247 -1.09 8.52 -17.69
C ILE A 247 -1.18 7.95 -16.27
N PRO A 248 -0.87 6.66 -16.07
CA PRO A 248 -0.81 6.02 -14.77
C PRO A 248 0.08 6.76 -13.76
N VAL A 249 -0.30 6.70 -12.49
CA VAL A 249 0.60 7.05 -11.39
C VAL A 249 1.61 5.93 -11.25
N LEU A 250 2.88 6.28 -11.05
CA LEU A 250 3.93 5.29 -10.79
C LEU A 250 3.89 4.87 -9.33
N GLU A 251 3.88 3.56 -9.12
CA GLU A 251 3.82 2.99 -7.77
C GLU A 251 5.18 3.03 -7.06
N ASP A 252 6.28 2.97 -7.83
CA ASP A 252 7.65 3.09 -7.35
C ASP A 252 8.45 4.14 -8.15
N GLU A 253 8.51 5.37 -7.64
CA GLU A 253 9.36 6.43 -8.20
C GLU A 253 10.84 6.28 -7.81
N SER A 254 11.19 5.41 -6.86
CA SER A 254 12.53 5.37 -6.26
C SER A 254 13.64 4.97 -7.23
N LEU A 255 13.25 4.35 -8.35
CA LEU A 255 14.16 3.85 -9.38
C LEU A 255 14.36 4.80 -10.56
N LEU A 256 13.60 5.90 -10.67
CA LEU A 256 13.55 6.71 -11.88
C LEU A 256 13.60 8.22 -11.60
N THR A 257 14.38 8.97 -12.37
CA THR A 257 14.40 10.44 -12.28
C THR A 257 13.17 11.03 -12.98
N ASN A 258 12.73 12.25 -12.59
CA ASN A 258 11.60 12.94 -13.24
C ASN A 258 11.74 13.00 -14.78
N GLU A 259 12.97 13.18 -15.29
CA GLU A 259 13.25 13.20 -16.73
C GLU A 259 12.96 11.84 -17.40
N ILE A 260 13.15 10.73 -16.68
CA ILE A 260 12.84 9.39 -17.16
C ILE A 260 11.34 9.12 -17.08
N LEU A 261 10.65 9.63 -16.06
CA LEU A 261 9.21 9.45 -15.88
C LEU A 261 8.40 10.00 -17.05
N GLU A 262 8.76 11.18 -17.53
CA GLU A 262 8.10 11.83 -18.66
C GLU A 262 8.31 11.10 -19.99
N LYS A 263 9.29 10.19 -20.07
CA LYS A 263 9.63 9.42 -21.27
C LYS A 263 8.96 8.05 -21.33
N ILE A 264 8.24 7.63 -20.28
CA ILE A 264 7.56 6.34 -20.26
C ILE A 264 6.38 6.38 -21.25
N GLU A 265 6.45 5.54 -22.27
CA GLU A 265 5.26 5.23 -23.06
C GLU A 265 4.40 4.22 -22.28
N TRP A 266 3.08 4.42 -22.25
CA TRP A 266 2.18 3.55 -21.51
C TRP A 266 1.36 2.68 -22.46
N GLY A 267 1.39 1.37 -22.22
CA GLY A 267 0.67 0.37 -22.99
C GLY A 267 -0.14 -0.59 -22.12
N ILE A 268 -1.06 -1.29 -22.77
CA ILE A 268 -1.74 -2.45 -22.20
C ILE A 268 -1.74 -3.60 -23.20
N PHE A 269 -1.32 -4.77 -22.74
CA PHE A 269 -1.48 -6.02 -23.49
C PHE A 269 -2.88 -6.56 -23.23
N LEU A 270 -3.65 -6.69 -24.31
CA LEU A 270 -4.92 -7.41 -24.31
C LEU A 270 -4.60 -8.87 -24.66
N ASP A 271 -4.77 -9.76 -23.68
CA ASP A 271 -4.54 -11.19 -23.84
C ASP A 271 -5.87 -11.92 -24.07
N PHE A 272 -6.09 -12.33 -25.31
CA PHE A 272 -7.34 -12.95 -25.74
C PHE A 272 -7.26 -14.47 -25.58
N VAL A 273 -7.71 -14.99 -24.44
CA VAL A 273 -7.82 -16.44 -24.23
C VAL A 273 -9.09 -16.93 -24.94
N SER A 274 -8.93 -17.56 -26.11
CA SER A 274 -10.04 -18.12 -26.88
C SER A 274 -10.15 -19.62 -26.66
N ASP A 275 -11.27 -20.06 -26.09
CA ASP A 275 -11.50 -21.46 -25.73
C ASP A 275 -11.48 -22.44 -26.94
N LYS A 276 -11.81 -21.98 -28.16
CA LYS A 276 -11.91 -22.86 -29.33
C LYS A 276 -11.60 -22.11 -30.63
N SER A 277 -10.46 -22.42 -31.26
CA SER A 277 -10.13 -22.17 -32.68
C SER A 277 -9.61 -20.81 -33.17
N LYS A 278 -9.43 -19.79 -32.31
CA LYS A 278 -8.65 -18.59 -32.67
C LYS A 278 -7.28 -18.70 -32.02
N LYS A 279 -6.20 -18.39 -32.76
CA LYS A 279 -4.86 -18.27 -32.17
C LYS A 279 -4.93 -17.34 -30.96
N ASP A 280 -4.29 -17.72 -29.87
CA ASP A 280 -3.96 -16.77 -28.80
C ASP A 280 -3.34 -15.56 -29.47
N LEU A 281 -4.01 -14.44 -29.29
CA LEU A 281 -3.66 -13.22 -29.98
C LEU A 281 -3.49 -12.19 -28.89
N SER A 282 -2.25 -11.72 -28.73
CA SER A 282 -1.94 -10.68 -27.76
C SER A 282 -1.72 -9.37 -28.53
N MET A 283 -2.41 -8.30 -28.11
CA MET A 283 -2.33 -7.00 -28.78
C MET A 283 -1.86 -5.94 -27.79
N LEU A 284 -0.74 -5.29 -28.12
CA LEU A 284 -0.28 -4.11 -27.39
C LEU A 284 -0.88 -2.84 -28.00
N ILE A 285 -1.62 -2.09 -27.20
CA ILE A 285 -2.20 -0.79 -27.56
C ILE A 285 -1.78 0.28 -26.57
N LYS A 286 -1.89 1.54 -26.98
CA LYS A 286 -1.66 2.68 -26.08
C LYS A 286 -2.67 2.66 -24.94
N TYR A 287 -2.18 2.82 -23.71
CA TYR A 287 -3.01 2.81 -22.51
C TYR A 287 -4.06 3.94 -22.53
N ALA A 288 -3.66 5.13 -23.01
CA ALA A 288 -4.56 6.28 -23.11
C ALA A 288 -5.78 6.02 -24.01
N ASP A 289 -5.60 5.24 -25.08
CA ASP A 289 -6.68 4.87 -26.00
C ASP A 289 -7.57 3.79 -25.41
N PHE A 290 -6.97 2.81 -24.72
CA PHE A 290 -7.72 1.83 -23.94
C PHE A 290 -8.67 2.54 -22.96
N ILE A 291 -8.16 3.43 -22.11
CA ILE A 291 -8.97 4.20 -21.16
C ILE A 291 -10.07 5.02 -21.85
N THR A 292 -9.75 5.66 -22.98
CA THR A 292 -10.71 6.50 -23.72
C THR A 292 -11.86 5.67 -24.30
N ASN A 293 -11.59 4.43 -24.69
CA ASN A 293 -12.53 3.54 -25.38
C ASN A 293 -13.26 2.57 -24.44
N LEU A 294 -13.00 2.60 -23.12
CA LEU A 294 -13.68 1.75 -22.15
C LEU A 294 -15.20 2.02 -22.10
N PRO A 295 -16.04 0.98 -22.05
CA PRO A 295 -17.47 1.15 -21.80
C PRO A 295 -17.70 1.78 -20.42
N LYS A 296 -18.52 2.84 -20.35
CA LYS A 296 -18.71 3.64 -19.13
C LYS A 296 -19.43 2.90 -18.01
N ASP A 297 -20.19 1.86 -18.36
CA ASP A 297 -20.93 0.98 -17.45
C ASP A 297 -20.07 -0.15 -16.88
N LYS A 298 -18.85 -0.35 -17.39
CA LYS A 298 -17.95 -1.44 -16.97
C LYS A 298 -17.00 -1.07 -15.84
N TYR A 299 -16.95 0.18 -15.41
CA TYR A 299 -16.02 0.56 -14.35
C TYR A 299 -16.61 1.54 -13.34
N LYS A 300 -16.06 1.49 -12.12
CA LYS A 300 -16.30 2.48 -11.07
C LYS A 300 -14.96 2.93 -10.49
N LYS A 301 -14.82 4.23 -10.21
CA LYS A 301 -13.65 4.76 -9.52
C LYS A 301 -13.64 4.23 -8.07
N LEU A 302 -12.46 3.81 -7.63
CA LEU A 302 -12.23 3.34 -6.26
C LEU A 302 -11.65 4.45 -5.41
N ASP A 303 -10.66 5.15 -5.95
CA ASP A 303 -9.93 6.21 -5.25
C ASP A 303 -9.45 7.31 -6.22
N GLY A 304 -8.44 8.07 -5.83
CA GLY A 304 -7.88 9.17 -6.57
C GLY A 304 -7.24 8.79 -7.91
N ALA A 305 -6.86 7.53 -8.15
CA ALA A 305 -6.22 7.12 -9.41
C ALA A 305 -6.70 5.78 -9.98
N TYR A 306 -7.29 4.90 -9.18
CA TYR A 306 -7.67 3.54 -9.57
C TYR A 306 -9.18 3.38 -9.74
N MET A 307 -9.55 2.47 -10.62
CA MET A 307 -10.91 2.01 -10.85
C MET A 307 -10.99 0.49 -10.74
N LEU A 308 -12.17 0.00 -10.37
CA LEU A 308 -12.56 -1.38 -10.56
C LEU A 308 -13.18 -1.49 -11.95
N LEU A 309 -12.60 -2.34 -12.80
CA LEU A 309 -13.09 -2.67 -14.12
C LEU A 309 -13.68 -4.09 -14.07
N ASP A 310 -14.97 -4.20 -14.36
CA ASP A 310 -15.66 -5.48 -14.54
C ASP A 310 -15.16 -6.19 -15.80
N GLU A 311 -15.45 -7.48 -15.89
CA GLU A 311 -15.02 -8.34 -16.99
C GLU A 311 -15.40 -7.77 -18.35
N LEU A 312 -14.40 -7.68 -19.23
CA LEU A 312 -14.60 -7.39 -20.64
C LEU A 312 -14.75 -8.68 -21.43
N THR A 313 -15.76 -8.72 -22.28
CA THR A 313 -15.92 -9.78 -23.28
C THR A 313 -14.85 -9.65 -24.37
N VAL A 314 -14.61 -10.75 -25.09
CA VAL A 314 -13.72 -10.78 -26.25
C VAL A 314 -14.09 -9.70 -27.28
N ASP A 315 -15.39 -9.51 -27.54
CA ASP A 315 -15.86 -8.54 -28.52
C ASP A 315 -15.63 -7.09 -28.04
N GLU A 316 -15.87 -6.80 -26.75
CA GLU A 316 -15.57 -5.48 -26.16
C GLU A 316 -14.07 -5.16 -26.23
N MET A 317 -13.20 -6.11 -25.88
CA MET A 317 -11.74 -5.94 -25.98
C MET A 317 -11.31 -5.73 -27.44
N PHE A 318 -11.92 -6.45 -28.39
CA PHE A 318 -11.59 -6.31 -29.82
C PHE A 318 -12.07 -4.98 -30.39
N ASP A 319 -13.21 -4.47 -29.94
CA ASP A 319 -13.71 -3.16 -30.34
C ASP A 319 -12.88 -2.01 -29.75
N ILE A 320 -12.38 -2.16 -28.52
CA ILE A 320 -11.38 -1.23 -27.96
C ILE A 320 -10.12 -1.26 -28.83
N TYR A 321 -9.61 -2.45 -29.15
CA TYR A 321 -8.40 -2.61 -29.96
C TYR A 321 -8.51 -1.90 -31.32
N LYS A 322 -9.61 -2.09 -32.06
CA LYS A 322 -9.82 -1.46 -33.38
C LYS A 322 -9.80 0.07 -33.35
N LYS A 323 -10.15 0.66 -32.21
CA LYS A 323 -10.22 2.11 -31.99
C LYS A 323 -8.95 2.69 -31.37
N SER A 324 -7.93 1.86 -31.14
CA SER A 324 -6.73 2.23 -30.41
C SER A 324 -5.51 2.22 -31.33
N GLU A 325 -4.59 3.16 -31.10
CA GLU A 325 -3.28 3.12 -31.72
C GLU A 325 -2.44 2.00 -31.09
N ARG A 326 -1.63 1.36 -31.93
CA ARG A 326 -0.62 0.42 -31.45
C ARG A 326 0.55 1.20 -30.86
N VAL A 327 1.20 0.62 -29.87
CA VAL A 327 2.52 1.10 -29.45
C VAL A 327 3.48 0.83 -30.61
N ASN A 328 4.20 1.86 -31.07
CA ASN A 328 5.15 1.75 -32.17
C ASN A 328 6.44 1.12 -31.64
N LEU A 329 6.50 -0.21 -31.69
CA LEU A 329 7.68 -0.98 -31.31
C LEU A 329 8.69 -1.13 -32.45
#